data_AF-A0A967VP98-F1
#
_entry.id   AF-A0A967VP98-F1
#
_cell.length_a   1.000
_cell.length_b   1.000
_cell.length_c   1.000
_cell.angle_alpha   90.00
_cell.angle_beta   90.00
_cell.angle_gamma   90.00
#
_symmetry.space_group_name_H-M   'P 1'
#
loop_
_entity.id
_entity.type
_entity.pdbx_description
1 polymer ?
#
loop_
_entity_poly.entity_id
_entity_poly.type
_entity_poly.pdbx_seq_one_letter_code
_entity_poly.pdbx_strand_id
1 'polypeptide(L)'
;IKIYTIGVGSEGVAPIPIARGMFGGYQYANLPVHIDEELLPEIAGITNGRYFRATNEAALDSIYQRIDELEKTEVEVRTYTDYTPRHLPLVLLGAL
;
A
#
# COMPACT_ATOMS: atom_id res chain seq x y z
N ILE A 1 1.39 9.88 -9.85
CA ILE A 1 0.94 8.48 -9.63
C ILE A 1 2.04 7.82 -8.83
N LYS A 2 1.74 7.32 -7.62
CA LYS A 2 2.70 6.59 -6.78
C LYS A 2 2.51 5.09 -6.97
N ILE A 3 3.60 4.34 -6.94
CA ILE A 3 3.59 2.88 -7.00
C ILE A 3 4.16 2.34 -5.68
N TYR A 4 3.37 1.55 -4.99
CA TYR A 4 3.78 0.80 -3.80
C TYR A 4 4.02 -0.65 -4.18
N THR A 5 5.13 -1.21 -3.73
CA THR A 5 5.52 -2.60 -4.02
C THR A 5 5.46 -3.41 -2.73
N ILE A 6 4.85 -4.59 -2.78
CA ILE A 6 4.70 -5.48 -1.63
C ILE A 6 5.30 -6.85 -1.97
N GLY A 7 6.38 -7.21 -1.29
CA GLY A 7 6.97 -8.55 -1.36
C GLY A 7 6.23 -9.51 -0.44
N VAL A 8 5.57 -10.53 -0.98
CA VAL A 8 4.82 -11.53 -0.20
C VAL A 8 5.59 -12.84 -0.16
N GLY A 9 5.74 -13.42 1.03
CA GLY A 9 6.42 -14.69 1.23
C GLY A 9 6.87 -14.89 2.66
N SER A 10 6.77 -16.10 3.18
CA SER A 10 7.29 -16.46 4.50
C SER A 10 8.82 -16.58 4.46
N GLU A 11 9.52 -16.04 5.47
CA GLU A 11 10.94 -16.34 5.67
C GLU A 11 11.12 -17.80 6.08
N GLY A 12 12.20 -18.44 5.62
CA GLY A 12 12.52 -19.82 5.95
C GLY A 12 12.37 -20.77 4.77
N VAL A 13 11.64 -21.87 4.96
CA VAL A 13 11.54 -22.97 3.98
C VAL A 13 10.14 -23.09 3.37
N ALA A 14 10.06 -23.28 2.05
CA ALA A 14 8.81 -23.61 1.36
C ALA A 14 8.91 -24.98 0.66
N PRO A 15 7.81 -25.76 0.61
CA PRO A 15 7.78 -27.03 -0.11
C PRO A 15 7.75 -26.78 -1.62
N ILE A 16 8.87 -26.96 -2.29
CA ILE A 16 9.02 -26.82 -3.74
C ILE A 16 9.03 -28.21 -4.38
N PRO A 17 8.29 -28.45 -5.48
CA PRO A 17 8.36 -29.71 -6.20
C PRO A 17 9.73 -29.84 -6.89
N ILE A 18 10.56 -30.77 -6.42
CA ILE A 18 11.92 -30.97 -6.92
C ILE A 18 12.03 -32.11 -7.94
N ALA A 19 11.09 -33.06 -7.92
CA ALA A 19 11.11 -34.19 -8.85
C ALA A 19 9.72 -34.76 -9.08
N ARG A 20 9.53 -35.41 -10.23
CA ARG A 20 8.38 -36.28 -10.48
C ARG A 20 8.76 -37.70 -10.07
N GLY A 21 8.05 -38.25 -9.09
CA GLY A 21 8.21 -39.64 -8.66
C GLY A 21 7.86 -40.61 -9.79
N MET A 22 8.45 -41.81 -9.73
CA MET A 22 8.28 -42.86 -10.75
C MET A 22 6.82 -43.28 -10.99
N PHE A 23 5.92 -43.01 -10.03
CA PHE A 23 4.49 -43.31 -10.09
C PHE A 23 3.61 -42.08 -10.38
N GLY A 24 4.19 -40.96 -10.84
CA GLY A 24 3.45 -39.78 -11.30
C GLY A 24 3.15 -38.71 -10.23
N GLY A 25 3.52 -38.93 -8.97
CA GLY A 25 3.43 -37.92 -7.90
C GLY A 25 4.56 -36.90 -7.93
N TYR A 26 4.38 -35.73 -7.30
CA TYR A 26 5.45 -34.75 -7.08
C TYR A 26 6.15 -35.03 -5.75
N GLN A 27 7.48 -35.02 -5.77
CA GLN A 27 8.31 -35.02 -4.57
C GLN A 27 8.62 -33.57 -4.20
N TYR A 28 8.25 -33.18 -2.98
CA TYR A 28 8.48 -31.83 -2.46
C TYR A 28 9.67 -31.84 -1.52
N ALA A 29 10.51 -30.81 -1.61
CA ALA A 29 11.55 -30.55 -0.63
C ALA A 29 11.37 -29.15 -0.03
N ASN A 30 11.65 -29.05 1.26
CA ASN A 30 11.69 -27.79 1.98
C ASN A 30 12.98 -27.07 1.64
N LEU A 31 12.92 -26.11 0.71
CA LEU A 31 14.07 -25.32 0.30
C LEU A 31 13.98 -23.92 0.92
N PRO A 32 15.12 -23.35 1.35
CA PRO A 32 15.15 -21.97 1.83
C PRO A 32 14.71 -21.04 0.71
N VAL A 33 13.71 -20.21 0.97
CA VAL A 33 13.23 -19.22 0.01
C VAL A 33 14.15 -18.00 0.12
N HIS A 34 14.97 -17.80 -0.91
CA HIS A 34 15.68 -16.53 -1.10
C HIS A 34 14.80 -15.66 -2.01
N ILE A 35 14.34 -14.52 -1.49
CA ILE A 35 13.63 -13.53 -2.30
C ILE A 35 14.65 -12.44 -2.64
N ASP A 36 15.03 -12.36 -3.91
CA ASP A 36 15.82 -11.24 -4.43
C ASP A 36 14.92 -10.01 -4.52
N GLU A 37 14.91 -9.23 -3.45
CA GLU A 37 14.04 -8.07 -3.28
C GLU A 37 14.65 -6.77 -3.81
N GLU A 38 15.69 -6.80 -4.65
CA GLU A 38 16.39 -5.57 -5.08
C GLU A 38 15.55 -4.67 -6.00
N LEU A 39 14.74 -5.28 -6.88
CA LEU A 39 13.96 -4.54 -7.89
C LEU A 39 12.72 -3.83 -7.33
N LEU A 40 12.11 -4.39 -6.29
CA LEU A 40 10.85 -3.87 -5.74
C LEU A 40 11.02 -2.50 -5.05
N PRO A 41 12.07 -2.27 -4.23
CA PRO A 41 12.46 -0.96 -3.72
C PRO A 41 12.77 0.05 -4.83
N GLU A 42 13.46 -0.37 -5.89
CA GLU A 42 13.81 0.51 -7.01
C GLU A 42 12.57 1.05 -7.70
N ILE A 43 11.61 0.18 -8.06
CA ILE A 43 10.34 0.57 -8.69
C ILE A 43 9.53 1.51 -7.80
N ALA A 44 9.44 1.22 -6.50
CA ALA A 44 8.74 2.10 -5.56
C ALA A 44 9.45 3.46 -5.45
N GLY A 45 10.78 3.46 -5.38
CA GLY A 45 11.60 4.66 -5.28
C GLY A 45 11.44 5.62 -6.47
N ILE A 46 11.34 5.10 -7.70
CA ILE A 46 11.13 5.90 -8.92
C ILE A 46 9.86 6.76 -8.82
N THR A 47 8.82 6.27 -8.15
CA THR A 47 7.52 6.93 -8.07
C THR A 47 7.26 7.60 -6.72
N ASN A 48 8.29 7.73 -5.88
CA ASN A 48 8.19 8.25 -4.52
C ASN A 48 7.18 7.46 -3.64
N GLY A 49 6.98 6.19 -3.97
CA GLY A 49 6.23 5.23 -3.17
C GLY A 49 7.13 4.56 -2.13
N ARG A 50 6.67 3.43 -1.58
CA ARG A 50 7.41 2.67 -0.57
C ARG A 50 7.32 1.17 -0.83
N TYR A 51 8.42 0.48 -0.54
CA TYR A 51 8.47 -0.98 -0.49
C TYR A 51 8.05 -1.51 0.89
N PHE A 52 7.25 -2.57 0.89
CA PHE A 52 6.84 -3.28 2.09
C PHE A 52 7.05 -4.80 1.96
N ARG A 53 7.34 -5.45 3.07
CA ARG A 53 7.49 -6.91 3.15
C ARG A 53 6.39 -7.54 3.99
N ALA A 54 5.62 -8.44 3.40
CA ALA A 54 4.57 -9.20 4.07
C ALA A 54 4.99 -10.67 4.24
N THR A 55 5.22 -11.08 5.49
CA THR A 55 5.59 -12.47 5.83
C THR A 55 4.38 -13.38 6.09
N ASN A 56 3.21 -12.79 6.32
CA ASN A 56 1.94 -13.46 6.55
C ASN A 56 0.76 -12.55 6.16
N GLU A 57 -0.46 -13.08 6.23
CA GLU A 57 -1.69 -12.37 5.88
C GLU A 57 -1.95 -11.14 6.76
N ALA A 58 -1.77 -11.25 8.09
CA ALA A 58 -1.96 -10.13 8.99
C ALA A 58 -1.00 -8.96 8.70
N ALA A 59 0.25 -9.28 8.31
CA ALA A 59 1.22 -8.28 7.88
C ALA A 59 0.77 -7.59 6.59
N LEU A 60 0.25 -8.36 5.63
CA LEU A 60 -0.29 -7.82 4.37
C LEU A 60 -1.45 -6.84 4.64
N ASP A 61 -2.39 -7.20 5.51
CA ASP A 61 -3.50 -6.34 5.89
C ASP A 61 -3.02 -5.04 6.57
N SER A 62 -2.03 -5.15 7.45
CA SER A 62 -1.45 -3.98 8.12
C SER A 62 -0.77 -3.01 7.14
N ILE A 63 -0.15 -3.55 6.08
CA ILE A 63 0.50 -2.76 5.03
C ILE A 63 -0.56 -1.99 4.22
N TYR A 64 -1.66 -2.64 3.86
CA TYR A 64 -2.76 -1.97 3.17
C TYR A 64 -3.36 -0.82 3.99
N GLN A 65 -3.60 -1.03 5.29
CA GLN A 65 -4.07 0.03 6.18
C GLN A 65 -3.09 1.19 6.24
N ARG A 66 -1.79 0.90 6.29
CA ARG A 66 -0.76 1.95 6.32
C ARG A 66 -0.70 2.76 5.03
N ILE A 67 -0.86 2.11 3.87
CA ILE A 67 -0.91 2.80 2.57
C ILE A 67 -2.13 3.74 2.52
N ASP A 68 -3.29 3.27 3.00
CA ASP A 68 -4.52 4.06 3.07
C ASP A 68 -4.37 5.32 3.94
N GLU A 69 -3.72 5.22 5.10
CA GLU A 69 -3.41 6.39 5.96
C GLU A 69 -2.50 7.41 5.27
N LEU A 70 -1.47 6.94 4.57
CA LEU A 70 -0.48 7.80 3.90
C LEU A 70 -1.13 8.60 2.76
N GLU A 71 -1.97 7.96 1.96
CA GLU A 71 -2.64 8.63 0.84
C GLU A 71 -3.79 9.53 1.32
N LYS A 72 -4.51 9.15 2.39
CA LYS A 72 -5.52 10.03 3.00
C LYS A 72 -4.93 11.33 3.56
N THR A 73 -3.71 11.28 4.09
CA THR A 73 -3.04 12.45 4.68
C THR A 73 -2.57 13.45 3.61
N GLU A 74 -2.15 12.98 2.43
CA GLU A 74 -1.76 13.89 1.34
C GLU A 74 -2.95 14.57 0.66
N VAL A 75 -4.15 13.96 0.71
CA VAL A 75 -5.42 14.63 0.36
C VAL A 75 -5.87 15.51 1.52
N GLU A 76 -5.01 16.40 2.03
CA GLU A 76 -5.46 17.55 2.80
C GLU A 76 -6.22 18.48 1.85
N VAL A 77 -7.53 18.28 1.78
CA VAL A 77 -8.46 19.19 1.12
C VAL A 77 -8.25 20.57 1.74
N ARG A 78 -7.57 21.46 1.04
CA ARG A 78 -7.56 22.90 1.33
C ARG A 78 -8.96 23.44 1.04
N THR A 79 -9.91 23.15 1.91
CA THR A 79 -11.24 23.78 1.88
C THR A 79 -11.05 25.23 2.33
N TYR A 80 -10.79 26.12 1.38
CA TYR A 80 -11.02 27.54 1.58
C TYR A 80 -12.53 27.76 1.63
N THR A 81 -13.12 27.70 2.82
CA THR A 81 -14.49 28.14 3.02
C THR A 81 -14.50 29.66 3.05
N ASP A 82 -14.66 30.29 1.89
CA ASP A 82 -14.86 31.74 1.80
C ASP A 82 -16.28 32.08 2.29
N TYR A 83 -16.38 32.44 3.57
CA TYR A 83 -17.63 32.89 4.17
C TYR A 83 -17.87 34.34 3.73
N THR A 84 -18.59 34.54 2.62
CA THR A 84 -19.03 35.88 2.21
C THR A 84 -20.40 36.19 2.86
N PRO A 85 -20.48 37.03 3.90
CA PRO A 85 -21.77 37.40 4.48
C PRO A 85 -22.58 38.25 3.50
N ARG A 86 -23.54 37.63 2.81
CA ARG A 86 -24.45 38.30 1.86
C ARG A 86 -25.59 39.11 2.53
N HIS A 87 -25.59 39.23 3.86
CA HIS A 87 -26.67 39.89 4.62
C HIS A 87 -26.43 41.39 4.90
N LEU A 88 -25.23 41.92 4.64
CA LEU A 88 -24.92 43.35 4.77
C LEU A 88 -25.91 44.31 4.06
N PRO A 89 -26.38 44.07 2.82
CA PRO A 89 -27.34 44.98 2.18
C PRO A 89 -28.71 45.02 2.87
N LEU A 90 -29.14 43.90 3.50
CA LEU A 90 -30.43 43.84 4.22
C LEU A 90 -30.39 44.61 5.54
N VAL A 91 -29.25 44.63 6.24
CA VAL A 91 -29.09 45.40 7.49
C VAL A 91 -29.12 46.90 7.23
N LEU A 92 -28.51 47.37 6.14
CA LEU A 92 -28.53 48.79 5.75
C LEU A 92 -29.92 49.28 5.34
N LEU A 93 -30.72 48.43 4.69
CA LEU A 93 -32.10 48.75 4.31
C LEU A 93 -33.06 48.82 5.51
N GLY A 94 -32.79 48.07 6.59
CA GLY A 94 -33.60 48.11 7.82
C GLY A 94 -33.21 49.22 8.80
N ALA A 95 -32.05 49.86 8.60
CA ALA A 95 -31.55 50.94 9.45
C ALA A 95 -31.88 52.34 8.90
N LEU A 96 -32.54 52.43 7.74
CA LEU A 96 -32.93 53.67 7.07
C LEU A 96 -34.43 53.98 7.24
#